data_AF-U6DT74-F1
#
_entry.id   AF-U6DT74-F1
#
_cell.length_a   1.000
_cell.length_b   1.000
_cell.length_c   1.000
_cell.angle_alpha   90.00
_cell.angle_beta   90.00
_cell.angle_gamma   90.00
#
_symmetry.space_group_name_H-M   'P 1'
#
loop_
_entity.id
_entity.type
_entity.pdbx_description
1 polymer ?
#
loop_
_entity_poly.entity_id
_entity_poly.type
_entity_poly.pdbx_seq_one_letter_code
_entity_poly.pdbx_strand_id
1 'polypeptide(L)'
;MKDVPGFLQQSQSSGPGQAAVWHRLEELYTKKLWHQLTLQVLDFVQDPCFAQGDGLIKLYENFISEFEHRVNPLSLVEIILHVVRQMTDPNVALTFLEKTREKVKSSDEAVILCKTAIGALKLNIGDLQVTKETIEDVEEILNSLPGVTSVHSRFYDLSSKYYQTVGNHAAYYKDALRFLGCVDIKDLP
;
A
#
# COMPACT_ATOMS: atom_id res chain seq x y z
N MET A 1 -25.91 -0.32 -7.41
CA MET A 1 -25.76 0.72 -6.36
C MET A 1 -25.22 0.01 -5.14
N LYS A 2 -24.05 0.39 -4.64
CA LYS A 2 -23.46 -0.22 -3.45
C LYS A 2 -23.93 0.61 -2.24
N ASP A 3 -24.70 0.01 -1.34
CA ASP A 3 -25.17 0.67 -0.12
C ASP A 3 -24.04 0.81 0.90
N VAL A 4 -23.14 1.75 0.61
CA VAL A 4 -22.10 2.23 1.52
C VAL A 4 -22.62 2.51 2.93
N PRO A 5 -23.69 3.30 3.13
CA PRO A 5 -24.20 3.57 4.48
C PRO A 5 -24.75 2.32 5.18
N GLY A 6 -25.34 1.38 4.43
CA GLY A 6 -25.82 0.11 5.00
C GLY A 6 -24.68 -0.79 5.48
N PHE A 7 -23.57 -0.84 4.72
CA PHE A 7 -22.37 -1.58 5.12
C PHE A 7 -21.68 -0.96 6.35
N LEU A 8 -21.63 0.39 6.43
CA LEU A 8 -21.09 1.11 7.58
C LEU A 8 -21.94 0.87 8.84
N GLN A 9 -23.28 0.91 8.74
CA GLN A 9 -24.19 0.61 9.85
C GLN A 9 -24.11 -0.85 10.31
N GLN A 10 -23.96 -1.80 9.39
CA GLN A 10 -23.79 -3.21 9.75
C GLN A 10 -22.45 -3.44 10.47
N SER A 11 -21.40 -2.72 10.08
CA SER A 11 -20.08 -2.78 10.71
C SER A 11 -20.02 -2.08 12.08
N GLN A 12 -20.85 -1.05 12.30
CA GLN A 12 -21.05 -0.39 13.60
C GLN A 12 -21.59 -1.37 14.67
N SER A 13 -22.28 -2.44 14.25
CA SER A 13 -22.90 -3.42 15.15
C SER A 13 -21.91 -4.45 15.72
N SER A 14 -20.69 -4.53 15.17
CA SER A 14 -19.73 -5.61 15.43
C SER A 14 -18.80 -5.38 16.63
N GLY A 15 -18.77 -4.18 17.25
CA GLY A 15 -17.90 -3.96 18.41
C GLY A 15 -18.11 -2.63 19.17
N PRO A 16 -18.14 -2.64 20.53
CA PRO A 16 -18.49 -1.48 21.35
C PRO A 16 -17.45 -0.34 21.38
N GLY A 17 -16.25 -0.52 20.79
CA GLY A 17 -15.25 0.56 20.63
C GLY A 17 -15.15 1.15 19.21
N GLN A 18 -15.73 0.46 18.22
CA GLN A 18 -15.52 0.74 16.79
C GLN A 18 -16.65 1.58 16.19
N ALA A 19 -17.85 1.51 16.77
CA ALA A 19 -19.01 2.27 16.30
C ALA A 19 -18.74 3.79 16.21
N ALA A 20 -17.97 4.35 17.16
CA ALA A 20 -17.62 5.77 17.14
C ALA A 20 -16.72 6.16 15.95
N VAL A 21 -15.81 5.27 15.52
CA VAL A 21 -14.94 5.52 14.35
C VAL A 21 -15.74 5.39 13.06
N TRP A 22 -16.61 4.38 12.97
CA TRP A 22 -17.53 4.22 11.84
C TRP A 22 -18.51 5.40 11.70
N HIS A 23 -19.04 5.93 12.81
CA HIS A 23 -19.86 7.15 12.79
C HIS A 23 -19.06 8.37 12.32
N ARG A 24 -17.80 8.51 12.74
CA ARG A 24 -16.92 9.58 12.24
C ARG A 24 -16.65 9.43 10.75
N LEU A 25 -16.40 8.22 10.25
CA LEU A 25 -16.23 7.95 8.82
C LEU A 25 -17.48 8.31 8.02
N GLU A 26 -18.66 7.94 8.52
CA GLU A 26 -19.95 8.29 7.92
C GLU A 26 -20.20 9.81 7.90
N GLU A 27 -19.90 10.52 8.99
CA GLU A 27 -19.98 11.97 9.05
C GLU A 27 -19.02 12.65 8.06
N LEU A 28 -17.76 12.20 8.02
CA LEU A 28 -16.75 12.74 7.11
C LEU A 28 -17.13 12.49 5.65
N TYR A 29 -17.72 11.32 5.37
CA TYR A 29 -18.26 10.97 4.06
C TYR A 29 -19.44 11.88 3.66
N THR A 30 -20.38 12.08 4.58
CA THR A 30 -21.57 12.94 4.37
C THR A 30 -21.16 14.39 4.15
N LYS A 31 -20.15 14.86 4.89
CA LYS A 31 -19.55 16.19 4.77
C LYS A 31 -18.59 16.32 3.57
N LYS A 32 -18.32 15.23 2.83
CA LYS A 32 -17.41 15.17 1.66
C LYS A 32 -15.98 15.64 1.98
N LEU A 33 -15.50 15.36 3.18
CA LEU A 33 -14.15 15.73 3.65
C LEU A 33 -13.13 14.64 3.30
N TRP A 34 -12.82 14.50 2.01
CA TRP A 34 -12.01 13.39 1.47
C TRP A 34 -10.62 13.27 2.10
N HIS A 35 -9.93 14.38 2.36
CA HIS A 35 -8.60 14.35 2.95
C HIS A 35 -8.60 13.85 4.40
N GLN A 36 -9.49 14.39 5.24
CA GLN A 36 -9.61 13.92 6.62
C GLN A 36 -10.10 12.47 6.68
N LEU A 37 -10.99 12.09 5.76
CA LEU A 37 -11.45 10.72 5.63
C LEU A 37 -10.29 9.77 5.31
N THR A 38 -9.38 10.15 4.41
CA THR A 38 -8.22 9.30 4.09
C THR A 38 -7.28 9.12 5.26
N LEU A 39 -7.03 10.17 6.04
CA LEU A 39 -6.19 10.08 7.24
C LEU A 39 -6.83 9.16 8.28
N GLN A 40 -8.13 9.34 8.53
CA GLN A 40 -8.89 8.46 9.44
C GLN A 40 -8.91 7.00 8.97
N VAL A 41 -9.08 6.75 7.68
CA VAL A 41 -9.02 5.39 7.12
C VAL A 41 -7.61 4.81 7.28
N LEU A 42 -6.57 5.62 7.09
CA LEU A 42 -5.19 5.16 7.21
C LEU A 42 -4.84 4.79 8.65
N ASP A 43 -5.22 5.63 9.62
CA ASP A 43 -5.12 5.31 11.06
C ASP A 43 -5.92 4.03 11.39
N PHE A 44 -7.14 3.92 10.87
CA PHE A 44 -8.02 2.79 11.10
C PHE A 44 -7.51 1.47 10.49
N VAL A 45 -6.81 1.54 9.37
CA VAL A 45 -6.21 0.37 8.69
C VAL A 45 -4.93 -0.08 9.40
N GLN A 46 -4.25 0.81 10.13
CA GLN A 46 -3.10 0.47 10.96
C GLN A 46 -3.48 -0.24 12.26
N ASP A 47 -4.73 -0.14 12.71
CA ASP A 47 -5.19 -0.80 13.92
C ASP A 47 -5.15 -2.35 13.77
N PRO A 48 -4.33 -3.06 14.57
CA PRO A 48 -4.07 -4.49 14.42
C PRO A 48 -5.31 -5.37 14.64
N CYS A 49 -6.37 -4.83 15.24
CA CYS A 49 -7.64 -5.53 15.43
C CYS A 49 -8.42 -5.79 14.13
N PHE A 50 -8.24 -4.95 13.10
CA PHE A 50 -8.88 -5.14 11.78
C PHE A 50 -7.98 -5.86 10.78
N ALA A 51 -6.70 -6.04 11.11
CA ALA A 51 -5.76 -6.81 10.30
C ALA A 51 -6.10 -8.32 10.22
N GLN A 52 -7.03 -8.78 11.06
CA GLN A 52 -7.54 -10.15 11.05
C GLN A 52 -8.97 -10.20 10.48
N GLY A 53 -9.09 -10.28 9.15
CA GLY A 53 -10.32 -10.67 8.46
C GLY A 53 -10.55 -10.05 7.08
N ASP A 54 -11.60 -10.50 6.38
CA ASP A 54 -12.00 -10.00 5.05
C ASP A 54 -12.70 -8.62 5.08
N GLY A 55 -12.78 -7.99 6.26
CA GLY A 55 -13.51 -6.73 6.46
C GLY A 55 -12.89 -5.56 5.68
N LEU A 56 -11.57 -5.51 5.60
CA LEU A 56 -10.86 -4.44 4.90
C LEU A 56 -10.91 -4.58 3.37
N ILE A 57 -10.95 -5.81 2.87
CA ILE A 57 -11.15 -6.08 1.43
C ILE A 57 -12.55 -5.58 1.02
N LYS A 58 -13.59 -5.91 1.80
CA LYS A 58 -14.96 -5.45 1.56
C LYS A 58 -15.12 -3.94 1.73
N LEU A 59 -14.44 -3.34 2.71
CA LEU A 59 -14.37 -1.89 2.87
C LEU A 59 -13.77 -1.25 1.62
N TYR A 60 -12.67 -1.80 1.10
CA TYR A 60 -12.05 -1.25 -0.10
C TYR A 60 -12.98 -1.30 -1.33
N GLU A 61 -13.58 -2.46 -1.58
CA GLU A 61 -14.45 -2.65 -2.74
C GLU A 61 -15.73 -1.83 -2.66
N ASN A 62 -16.30 -1.66 -1.46
CA ASN A 62 -17.57 -0.98 -1.30
C ASN A 62 -17.43 0.52 -1.05
N PHE A 63 -16.40 0.94 -0.31
CA PHE A 63 -16.24 2.32 0.14
C PHE A 63 -15.15 3.05 -0.63
N ILE A 64 -13.92 2.52 -0.60
CA ILE A 64 -12.73 3.24 -1.13
C ILE A 64 -12.82 3.41 -2.66
N SER A 65 -13.40 2.44 -3.35
CA SER A 65 -13.61 2.49 -4.80
C SER A 65 -14.47 3.67 -5.27
N GLU A 66 -15.31 4.25 -4.40
CA GLU A 66 -16.21 5.36 -4.78
C GLU A 66 -15.47 6.72 -4.82
N PHE A 67 -14.51 6.92 -3.92
CA PHE A 67 -13.81 8.19 -3.76
C PHE A 67 -12.32 8.14 -4.13
N GLU A 68 -11.83 7.03 -4.69
CA GLU A 68 -10.45 6.87 -5.16
C GLU A 68 -9.97 8.02 -6.07
N HIS A 69 -10.87 8.59 -6.90
CA HIS A 69 -10.56 9.68 -7.83
C HIS A 69 -10.36 11.05 -7.17
N ARG A 70 -10.73 11.21 -5.89
CA ARG A 70 -10.65 12.49 -5.15
C ARG A 70 -9.55 12.49 -4.10
N VAL A 71 -8.84 11.38 -3.96
CA VAL A 71 -7.87 11.12 -2.90
C VAL A 71 -6.46 11.16 -3.46
N ASN A 72 -5.51 11.51 -2.58
CA ASN A 72 -4.10 11.44 -2.92
C ASN A 72 -3.72 9.99 -3.30
N PRO A 73 -3.21 9.74 -4.51
CA PRO A 73 -2.83 8.40 -4.97
C PRO A 73 -1.80 7.73 -4.04
N LEU A 74 -0.93 8.48 -3.37
CA LEU A 74 0.03 7.93 -2.42
C LEU A 74 -0.64 7.25 -1.22
N SER A 75 -1.52 7.98 -0.52
CA SER A 75 -2.26 7.45 0.63
C SER A 75 -3.17 6.29 0.22
N LEU A 76 -3.72 6.33 -1.00
CA LEU A 76 -4.50 5.21 -1.55
C LEU A 76 -3.64 3.95 -1.68
N VAL A 77 -2.42 4.06 -2.21
CA VAL A 77 -1.50 2.92 -2.36
C VAL A 77 -1.05 2.37 -1.01
N GLU A 78 -0.83 3.22 0.00
CA GLU A 78 -0.52 2.77 1.37
C GLU A 78 -1.66 1.94 1.98
N ILE A 79 -2.91 2.39 1.84
CA ILE A 79 -4.08 1.62 2.29
C ILE A 79 -4.16 0.28 1.54
N ILE A 80 -3.97 0.29 0.22
CA ILE A 80 -3.98 -0.91 -0.62
C ILE A 80 -2.89 -1.89 -0.20
N LEU A 81 -1.70 -1.42 0.17
CA LEU A 81 -0.61 -2.27 0.63
C LEU A 81 -1.00 -3.03 1.90
N HIS A 82 -1.74 -2.40 2.81
CA HIS A 82 -2.26 -3.07 4.00
C HIS A 82 -3.35 -4.09 3.67
N VAL A 83 -4.24 -3.78 2.72
CA VAL A 83 -5.26 -4.72 2.23
C VAL A 83 -4.60 -5.94 1.57
N VAL A 84 -3.58 -5.74 0.74
CA VAL A 84 -2.85 -6.80 0.07
C VAL A 84 -2.12 -7.72 1.06
N ARG A 85 -1.60 -7.19 2.17
CA ARG A 85 -0.98 -8.02 3.22
C ARG A 85 -1.96 -8.98 3.90
N GLN A 86 -3.25 -8.68 3.85
CA GLN A 86 -4.30 -9.54 4.41
C GLN A 86 -4.82 -10.55 3.40
N MET A 87 -4.61 -10.30 2.10
CA MET A 87 -4.95 -11.26 1.06
C MET A 87 -3.97 -12.44 1.12
N THR A 88 -4.48 -13.61 1.45
CA THR A 88 -3.73 -14.88 1.43
C THR A 88 -3.40 -15.35 0.01
N ASP A 89 -4.19 -14.94 -0.99
CA ASP A 89 -4.02 -15.37 -2.38
C ASP A 89 -3.12 -14.42 -3.20
N PRO A 90 -1.90 -14.84 -3.58
CA PRO A 90 -0.96 -13.99 -4.30
C PRO A 90 -1.45 -13.58 -5.69
N ASN A 91 -2.21 -14.44 -6.38
CA ASN A 91 -2.74 -14.16 -7.72
C ASN A 91 -3.81 -13.06 -7.71
N VAL A 92 -4.69 -13.07 -6.70
CA VAL A 92 -5.72 -12.04 -6.53
C VAL A 92 -5.06 -10.72 -6.18
N ALA A 93 -4.08 -10.74 -5.28
CA ALA A 93 -3.30 -9.56 -4.93
C ALA A 93 -2.57 -8.95 -6.14
N LEU A 94 -1.98 -9.79 -7.01
CA LEU A 94 -1.32 -9.31 -8.24
C LEU A 94 -2.28 -8.62 -9.20
N THR A 95 -3.40 -9.27 -9.54
CA THR A 95 -4.40 -8.66 -10.45
C THR A 95 -4.97 -7.36 -9.89
N PHE A 96 -5.15 -7.29 -8.57
CA PHE A 96 -5.62 -6.10 -7.88
C PHE A 96 -4.59 -4.95 -7.90
N LEU A 97 -3.31 -5.26 -7.67
CA LEU A 97 -2.24 -4.27 -7.77
C LEU A 97 -2.02 -3.80 -9.21
N GLU A 98 -2.14 -4.66 -10.21
CA GLU A 98 -2.06 -4.27 -11.63
C GLU A 98 -3.19 -3.30 -12.00
N LYS A 99 -4.43 -3.60 -11.61
CA LYS A 99 -5.56 -2.70 -11.79
C LYS A 99 -5.36 -1.36 -11.07
N THR A 100 -4.78 -1.39 -9.88
CA THR A 100 -4.44 -0.18 -9.12
C THR A 100 -3.38 0.64 -9.84
N ARG A 101 -2.31 -0.01 -10.32
CA ARG A 101 -1.23 0.62 -11.10
C ARG A 101 -1.77 1.39 -12.29
N GLU A 102 -2.75 0.85 -13.01
CA GLU A 102 -3.36 1.55 -14.14
C GLU A 102 -4.08 2.83 -13.77
N LYS A 103 -4.65 2.89 -12.57
CA LYS A 103 -5.40 4.04 -12.06
C LYS A 103 -4.48 5.11 -11.46
N VAL A 104 -3.36 4.71 -10.86
CA VAL A 104 -2.42 5.64 -10.20
C VAL A 104 -1.30 6.17 -11.11
N LYS A 105 -1.41 5.97 -12.44
CA LYS A 105 -0.45 6.47 -13.46
C LYS A 105 -0.21 7.99 -13.41
N SER A 106 -1.05 8.74 -12.70
CA SER A 106 -0.94 10.19 -12.55
C SER A 106 0.16 10.65 -11.57
N SER A 107 0.72 9.74 -10.75
CA SER A 107 1.76 10.06 -9.77
C SER A 107 2.88 9.02 -9.84
N ASP A 108 4.09 9.46 -10.18
CA ASP A 108 5.25 8.59 -10.34
C ASP A 108 5.62 7.88 -9.03
N GLU A 109 5.51 8.55 -7.88
CA GLU A 109 5.76 7.95 -6.57
C GLU A 109 4.76 6.84 -6.24
N ALA A 110 3.49 7.01 -6.58
CA ALA A 110 2.46 5.98 -6.40
C ALA A 110 2.71 4.78 -7.32
N VAL A 111 3.18 5.02 -8.55
CA VAL A 111 3.58 3.97 -9.49
C VAL A 111 4.78 3.19 -8.96
N ILE A 112 5.77 3.87 -8.38
CA ILE A 112 6.92 3.22 -7.72
C ILE A 112 6.42 2.30 -6.61
N LEU A 113 5.60 2.81 -5.68
CA LEU A 113 5.06 2.01 -4.57
C LEU A 113 4.33 0.76 -5.07
N CYS A 114 3.45 0.91 -6.06
CA CYS A 114 2.75 -0.23 -6.67
C CYS A 114 3.72 -1.25 -7.27
N LYS A 115 4.74 -0.81 -8.03
CA LYS A 115 5.73 -1.71 -8.61
C LYS A 115 6.55 -2.43 -7.55
N THR A 116 6.98 -1.75 -6.48
CA THR A 116 7.64 -2.41 -5.33
C THR A 116 6.74 -3.44 -4.65
N ALA A 117 5.45 -3.15 -4.48
CA ALA A 117 4.51 -4.10 -3.89
C ALA A 117 4.33 -5.36 -4.76
N ILE A 118 4.21 -5.18 -6.08
CA ILE A 118 4.16 -6.27 -7.07
C ILE A 118 5.45 -7.09 -7.00
N GLY A 119 6.62 -6.42 -6.96
CA GLY A 119 7.92 -7.08 -6.83
C GLY A 119 8.05 -7.89 -5.55
N ALA A 120 7.56 -7.37 -4.41
CA ALA A 120 7.55 -8.10 -3.14
C ALA A 120 6.69 -9.37 -3.19
N LEU A 121 5.52 -9.31 -3.83
CA LEU A 121 4.67 -10.49 -4.02
C LEU A 121 5.33 -11.52 -4.96
N LYS A 122 5.89 -11.08 -6.09
CA LYS A 122 6.58 -11.97 -7.04
C LYS A 122 7.83 -12.61 -6.42
N LEU A 123 8.54 -11.88 -5.57
CA LEU A 123 9.65 -12.40 -4.79
C LEU A 123 9.21 -13.53 -3.86
N ASN A 124 8.04 -13.40 -3.21
CA ASN A 124 7.48 -14.45 -2.35
C ASN A 124 7.04 -15.69 -3.15
N ILE A 125 6.57 -15.52 -4.39
CA ILE A 125 6.21 -16.62 -5.29
C ILE A 125 7.47 -17.36 -5.81
N GLY A 126 8.63 -16.69 -5.80
CA GLY A 126 9.90 -17.24 -6.26
C GLY A 126 10.29 -16.84 -7.68
N ASP A 127 9.54 -15.94 -8.33
CA ASP A 127 9.83 -15.46 -9.69
C ASP A 127 10.92 -14.37 -9.66
N LEU A 128 12.18 -14.81 -9.56
CA LEU A 128 13.34 -13.92 -9.48
C LEU A 128 13.54 -13.09 -10.75
N GLN A 129 13.29 -13.67 -11.92
CA GLN A 129 13.53 -12.99 -13.20
C GLN A 129 12.60 -11.78 -13.40
N VAL A 130 11.30 -11.96 -13.15
CA VAL A 130 10.30 -10.89 -13.26
C VAL A 130 10.50 -9.84 -12.15
N THR A 131 10.94 -10.27 -10.98
CA THR A 131 11.28 -9.35 -9.88
C THR A 131 12.46 -8.46 -10.27
N LYS A 132 13.49 -9.00 -10.95
CA LYS A 132 14.64 -8.24 -11.45
C LYS A 132 14.22 -7.16 -12.44
N GLU A 133 13.44 -7.52 -13.45
CA GLU A 133 12.92 -6.56 -14.45
C GLU A 133 12.09 -5.47 -13.77
N THR A 134 11.28 -5.84 -12.77
CA THR A 134 10.50 -4.87 -12.00
C THR A 134 11.39 -3.91 -11.21
N ILE A 135 12.51 -4.38 -10.64
CA ILE A 135 13.48 -3.55 -9.92
C ILE A 135 14.19 -2.59 -10.88
N GLU A 136 14.64 -3.06 -12.04
CA GLU A 136 15.32 -2.25 -13.06
C GLU A 136 14.39 -1.12 -13.57
N ASP A 137 13.13 -1.45 -13.90
CA ASP A 137 12.12 -0.46 -14.27
C ASP A 137 11.92 0.60 -13.18
N VAL A 138 11.88 0.20 -11.90
CA VAL A 138 11.67 1.13 -10.79
C VAL A 138 12.90 2.00 -10.56
N GLU A 139 14.10 1.45 -10.74
CA GLU A 139 15.36 2.20 -10.64
C GLU A 139 15.44 3.30 -11.71
N GLU A 140 15.01 3.03 -12.95
CA GLU A 140 14.95 4.05 -14.01
C GLU A 140 13.98 5.19 -13.65
N ILE A 141 12.79 4.87 -13.16
CA ILE A 141 11.80 5.87 -12.75
C ILE A 141 12.31 6.68 -11.55
N LEU A 142 12.95 6.03 -10.57
CA LEU A 142 13.56 6.69 -9.41
C LEU A 142 14.67 7.66 -9.82
N ASN A 143 15.55 7.27 -10.74
CA ASN A 143 16.62 8.14 -11.23
C ASN A 143 16.09 9.38 -11.97
N SER A 144 14.87 9.33 -12.51
CA SER A 144 14.21 10.47 -13.16
C SER A 144 13.58 11.47 -12.18
N LEU A 145 13.32 11.05 -10.93
CA LEU A 145 12.69 11.88 -9.91
C LEU A 145 13.76 12.62 -9.08
N PRO A 146 13.69 13.96 -8.98
CA PRO A 146 14.59 14.71 -8.13
C PRO A 146 14.14 14.66 -6.67
N GLY A 147 14.88 13.92 -5.82
CA GLY A 147 14.75 13.97 -4.36
C GLY A 147 14.73 12.61 -3.70
N VAL A 148 15.08 12.56 -2.41
CA VAL A 148 14.97 11.36 -1.59
C VAL A 148 13.64 11.41 -0.86
N THR A 149 12.72 10.54 -1.26
CA THR A 149 11.38 10.39 -0.68
C THR A 149 11.23 9.03 -0.01
N SER A 150 10.21 8.85 0.83
CA SER A 150 9.94 7.62 1.58
C SER A 150 9.82 6.35 0.72
N VAL A 151 9.55 6.53 -0.59
CA VAL A 151 9.54 5.46 -1.59
C VAL A 151 10.92 4.85 -1.85
N HIS A 152 12.01 5.61 -1.68
CA HIS A 152 13.37 5.10 -1.83
C HIS A 152 13.68 4.02 -0.80
N SER A 153 13.27 4.24 0.46
CA SER A 153 13.46 3.27 1.54
C SER A 153 12.74 1.95 1.22
N ARG A 154 11.49 2.01 0.72
CA ARG A 154 10.73 0.80 0.34
C ARG A 154 11.33 0.08 -0.85
N PHE A 155 11.87 0.82 -1.83
CA PHE A 155 12.58 0.25 -2.95
C PHE A 155 13.87 -0.47 -2.53
N TYR A 156 14.72 0.18 -1.76
CA TYR A 156 15.97 -0.44 -1.32
C TYR A 156 15.74 -1.63 -0.37
N ASP A 157 14.68 -1.63 0.46
CA ASP A 157 14.30 -2.81 1.24
C ASP A 157 13.95 -4.01 0.33
N LEU A 158 13.17 -3.80 -0.74
CA LEU A 158 12.87 -4.85 -1.72
C LEU A 158 14.13 -5.34 -2.43
N SER A 159 14.94 -4.42 -2.96
CA SER A 159 16.19 -4.75 -3.66
C SER A 159 17.15 -5.53 -2.75
N SER A 160 17.23 -5.15 -1.46
CA SER A 160 18.03 -5.88 -0.48
C SER A 160 17.55 -7.32 -0.30
N LYS A 161 16.24 -7.56 -0.15
CA LYS A 161 15.67 -8.91 -0.05
C LYS A 161 15.90 -9.72 -1.32
N TYR A 162 15.77 -9.10 -2.49
CA TYR A 162 16.05 -9.74 -3.77
C TYR A 162 17.52 -10.18 -3.87
N TYR A 163 18.48 -9.27 -3.60
CA TYR A 163 19.90 -9.59 -3.67
C TYR A 163 20.35 -10.59 -2.60
N GLN A 164 19.69 -10.59 -1.44
CA GLN A 164 19.89 -11.60 -0.40
C GLN A 164 19.51 -13.00 -0.91
N THR A 165 18.35 -13.13 -1.57
CA THR A 165 17.88 -14.41 -2.14
C THR A 165 18.77 -14.88 -3.29
N VAL A 166 19.28 -13.98 -4.11
CA VAL A 166 20.20 -14.30 -5.23
C VAL A 166 21.63 -14.62 -4.74
N GLY A 167 21.98 -14.25 -3.51
CA GLY A 167 23.33 -14.46 -2.95
C GLY A 167 24.37 -13.44 -3.43
N ASN A 168 23.94 -12.30 -3.98
CA ASN A 168 24.87 -11.25 -4.42
C ASN A 168 25.14 -10.25 -3.28
N HIS A 169 26.13 -10.58 -2.45
CA HIS A 169 26.49 -9.77 -1.28
C HIS A 169 27.02 -8.37 -1.62
N ALA A 170 27.64 -8.18 -2.79
CA ALA A 170 28.20 -6.89 -3.19
C ALA A 170 27.09 -5.87 -3.51
N ALA A 171 26.09 -6.30 -4.30
CA ALA A 171 24.94 -5.45 -4.62
C ALA A 171 24.07 -5.20 -3.38
N TYR A 172 23.87 -6.24 -2.55
CA TYR A 172 23.19 -6.11 -1.27
C TYR A 172 23.83 -5.03 -0.38
N TYR A 173 25.15 -5.04 -0.21
CA TYR A 173 25.84 -4.07 0.63
C TYR A 173 25.69 -2.64 0.14
N LYS A 174 25.75 -2.43 -1.18
CA LYS A 174 25.56 -1.11 -1.80
C LYS A 174 24.15 -0.56 -1.55
N ASP A 175 23.12 -1.37 -1.77
CA ASP A 175 21.73 -0.94 -1.60
C ASP A 175 21.32 -0.84 -0.13
N ALA A 176 21.85 -1.70 0.74
CA ALA A 176 21.66 -1.58 2.19
C ALA A 176 22.27 -0.29 2.74
N LEU A 177 23.44 0.13 2.26
CA LEU A 177 24.03 1.43 2.62
C LEU A 177 23.16 2.60 2.16
N ARG A 178 22.59 2.53 0.95
CA ARG A 178 21.66 3.55 0.44
C ARG A 178 20.38 3.60 1.26
N PHE A 179 19.82 2.44 1.63
CA PHE A 179 18.68 2.33 2.54
C PHE A 179 18.97 3.01 3.87
N LEU A 180 20.09 2.69 4.51
CA LEU A 180 20.53 3.30 5.77
C LEU A 180 20.77 4.81 5.64
N GLY A 181 21.18 5.28 4.46
CA GLY A 181 21.33 6.71 4.18
C GLY A 181 20.00 7.45 3.97
N CYS A 182 18.92 6.74 3.64
CA CYS A 182 17.59 7.31 3.40
C CYS A 182 16.64 7.19 4.60
N VAL A 183 16.98 6.35 5.59
CA VAL A 183 16.15 6.10 6.77
C VAL A 183 16.74 6.85 7.97
N ASP A 184 15.97 7.75 8.55
CA ASP A 184 16.32 8.35 9.83
C ASP A 184 16.27 7.30 10.94
N ILE A 185 17.22 7.37 11.88
CA ILE A 185 17.40 6.39 12.98
C ILE A 185 16.12 6.21 13.83
N LYS A 186 15.18 7.15 13.74
CA LYS A 186 13.89 7.15 14.45
C LYS A 186 12.83 6.22 13.84
N ASP A 187 12.98 5.84 12.57
CA ASP A 187 12.06 4.94 11.85
C ASP A 187 12.57 3.48 11.82
N LEU A 188 13.70 3.20 12.47
CA LEU A 188 14.11 1.81 12.74
C LEU A 188 13.27 1.24 13.89
N PRO A 189 12.72 0.03 13.74
CA PRO A 189 12.01 -0.67 14.82
C PRO A 189 12.92 -1.08 15.98
#